data_AF-A0ABD5DGS9-F1
#
_entry.id   AF-A0ABD5DGS9-F1
#
_cell.length_a   1.000
_cell.length_b   1.000
_cell.length_c   1.000
_cell.angle_alpha   90.00
_cell.angle_beta   90.00
_cell.angle_gamma   90.00
#
_symmetry.space_group_name_H-M   'P 1'
#
loop_
_entity.id
_entity.type
_entity.pdbx_description
1 polymer ?
#
loop_
_entity_poly.entity_id
_entity_poly.type
_entity_poly.pdbx_seq_one_letter_code
_entity_poly.pdbx_strand_id
1 'polypeptide(L)' 'MHNPAFLITIDTEGDNLWQKHDSITTENARYLPRFQQLCEKYGFKPVYLTNYE' A
#
# COMPACT_ATOMS: atom_id res chain seq x y z
N MET A 1 -3.67 7.23 30.34
CA MET A 1 -4.52 7.76 29.26
C MET A 1 -3.98 7.22 27.94
N HIS A 2 -4.83 6.73 27.04
CA HIS A 2 -4.39 6.34 25.70
C HIS A 2 -4.48 7.54 24.78
N ASN A 3 -3.37 7.90 24.14
CA ASN A 3 -3.37 8.95 23.13
C ASN A 3 -4.06 8.41 21.85
N PRO A 4 -4.76 9.27 21.09
CA PRO A 4 -5.29 8.89 19.79
C PRO A 4 -4.19 8.35 18.88
N ALA A 5 -4.45 7.24 18.19
CA ALA A 5 -3.54 6.67 17.22
C ALA A 5 -4.01 7.01 15.80
N PHE A 6 -3.06 7.29 14.91
CA PHE A 6 -3.30 7.45 13.49
C PHE A 6 -2.50 6.38 12.75
N LEU A 7 -3.20 5.48 12.05
CA LEU A 7 -2.60 4.36 11.33
C LEU A 7 -2.86 4.53 9.83
N ILE A 8 -1.82 4.27 9.05
CA ILE A 8 -1.88 4.27 7.58
C ILE A 8 -1.59 2.85 7.13
N THR A 9 -2.54 2.24 6.43
CA THR A 9 -2.39 0.93 5.80
C THR A 9 -2.65 1.05 4.30
N ILE A 10 -1.85 0.36 3.50
CA ILE A 10 -2.10 0.20 2.06
C ILE A 10 -2.22 -1.30 1.79
N ASP A 11 -3.33 -1.68 1.18
CA ASP A 11 -3.49 -2.98 0.54
C ASP A 11 -2.81 -2.93 -0.82
N THR A 12 -1.81 -3.80 -1.03
CA THR A 12 -1.01 -3.82 -2.26
C THR A 12 -1.35 -5.04 -3.12
N GLU A 13 -2.63 -5.43 -3.16
CA GLU A 13 -3.14 -6.44 -4.10
C GLU A 13 -2.72 -6.14 -5.56
N GLY A 14 -2.66 -7.18 -6.39
CA GLY A 14 -2.45 -7.02 -7.83
C GLY A 14 -3.50 -6.13 -8.50
N ASP A 15 -3.16 -5.64 -9.68
CA ASP A 15 -3.93 -4.62 -10.37
C ASP A 15 -5.35 -5.11 -10.66
N ASN A 16 -6.35 -4.42 -10.08
CA ASN A 16 -7.76 -4.65 -10.36
C ASN A 16 -8.20 -6.12 -10.14
N LEU A 17 -7.69 -6.74 -9.06
CA LEU A 17 -7.86 -8.17 -8.74
C LEU A 17 -9.32 -8.64 -8.64
N TRP A 18 -10.26 -7.72 -8.41
CA TRP A 18 -11.70 -7.98 -8.37
C TRP A 18 -12.28 -8.39 -9.73
N GLN A 19 -11.55 -8.18 -10.82
CA GLN A 19 -11.95 -8.62 -12.15
C GLN A 19 -11.28 -9.93 -12.54
N LYS A 20 -11.95 -10.70 -13.40
CA LYS A 20 -11.40 -11.97 -13.91
C LYS A 20 -10.37 -11.68 -15.00
N HIS A 21 -9.10 -11.81 -14.65
CA HIS A 21 -7.98 -11.64 -15.56
C HIS A 21 -7.25 -12.97 -15.80
N ASP A 22 -6.72 -13.17 -17.02
CA ASP A 22 -5.90 -14.34 -17.35
C ASP A 22 -4.46 -14.22 -16.82
N SER A 23 -4.06 -13.01 -16.40
CA SER A 23 -2.73 -12.70 -15.86
C SER A 23 -2.85 -11.66 -14.75
N ILE A 24 -2.09 -11.84 -13.67
CA ILE A 24 -1.98 -10.86 -12.58
C ILE A 24 -0.80 -9.93 -12.86
N THR A 25 -0.99 -8.63 -12.66
CA THR A 25 0.06 -7.60 -12.79
C THR A 25 0.16 -6.77 -11.51
N THR A 26 1.28 -6.09 -11.32
CA THR A 26 1.55 -5.28 -10.12
C THR A 26 2.05 -3.88 -10.49
N GLU A 27 1.55 -3.30 -11.57
CA GLU A 27 1.96 -2.00 -12.09
C GLU A 27 1.66 -0.87 -11.10
N ASN A 28 0.58 -0.99 -10.32
CA ASN A 28 0.26 -0.04 -9.26
C ASN A 28 1.34 0.02 -8.17
N ALA A 29 2.07 -1.09 -7.93
CA ALA A 29 3.13 -1.14 -6.93
C ALA A 29 4.29 -0.18 -7.24
N ARG A 30 4.48 0.20 -8.52
CA ARG A 30 5.49 1.21 -8.94
C ARG A 30 5.25 2.59 -8.33
N TYR A 31 4.04 2.86 -7.83
CA TYR A 31 3.71 4.11 -7.16
C TYR A 31 3.90 4.09 -5.64
N LEU A 32 4.25 2.95 -5.04
CA LEU A 32 4.52 2.87 -3.60
C LEU A 32 5.74 3.70 -3.17
N PRO A 33 6.86 3.76 -3.91
CA PRO A 33 8.02 4.56 -3.52
C PRO A 33 7.72 6.06 -3.36
N ARG A 34 6.88 6.66 -4.22
CA ARG A 34 6.49 8.07 -4.06
C ARG A 34 5.63 8.30 -2.81
N PHE A 35 4.80 7.33 -2.44
CA PHE A 35 3.99 7.40 -1.23
C PHE A 35 4.85 7.20 0.02
N GLN A 36 5.81 6.27 -0.02
CA GLN A 36 6.81 6.09 1.03
C GLN A 36 7.57 7.40 1.32
N GLN A 37 8.08 8.06 0.27
CA GLN A 37 8.77 9.35 0.40
C GLN A 37 7.88 10.44 1.02
N LEU A 38 6.58 10.44 0.69
CA LEU A 38 5.61 11.36 1.29
C LEU A 38 5.43 11.06 2.79
N CYS A 39 5.26 9.80 3.17
CA CYS A 39 5.17 9.41 4.57
C CYS A 39 6.43 9.79 5.35
N GLU A 40 7.61 9.52 4.80
CA GLU A 40 8.91 9.88 5.41
C GLU A 40 9.03 11.39 5.61
N LYS A 41 8.66 12.20 4.61
CA LYS A 41 8.67 13.66 4.70
C LYS A 41 7.84 14.20 5.87
N TYR A 42 6.74 13.53 6.23
CA TYR A 42 5.85 13.94 7.31
C TYR A 42 6.00 13.09 8.59
N GLY A 43 7.00 12.21 8.66
CA GLY A 43 7.29 11.40 9.85
C GLY A 43 6.30 10.25 10.10
N PHE A 44 5.54 9.83 9.09
CA PHE A 44 4.62 8.70 9.16
C PHE A 44 5.28 7.38 8.77
N LYS A 45 4.82 6.28 9.37
CA LYS A 45 5.26 4.90 9.08
C LYS A 45 4.09 4.11 8.50
N PRO A 46 3.99 3.95 7.17
CA PRO A 46 2.91 3.17 6.56
C PRO A 46 3.13 1.67 6.82
N VAL A 47 2.04 0.90 6.85
CA VAL A 47 2.06 -0.56 6.84
C VAL A 47 1.52 -1.03 5.49
N TYR A 48 2.29 -1.86 4.79
CA TYR A 48 1.90 -2.45 3.52
C TYR A 48 1.41 -3.87 3.75
N LEU A 49 0.14 -4.12 3.41
CA LEU A 49 -0.45 -5.45 3.42
C LEU A 49 -0.19 -6.07 2.04
N THR A 50 0.66 -7.10 2.02
CA THR A 50 1.18 -7.70 0.79
C THR A 50 0.77 -9.17 0.70
N ASN A 51 0.61 -9.66 -0.52
CA ASN A 51 0.35 -11.06 -0.84
C ASN A 51 1.40 -11.58 -1.84
N TYR A 52 1.35 -12.89 -2.10
CA TYR A 52 2.08 -13.53 -3.18
C TYR A 52 1.09 -13.79 -4.31
N GLU A 53 1.31 -13.15 -5.46
CA GLU A 53 0.51 -13.27 -6.69
C GLU A 53 1.17 -14.22 -7.70
#